data_AF-A0A355DSY3-F1
#
_entry.id   AF-A0A355DSY3-F1
#
_cell.length_a   1.000
_cell.length_b   1.000
_cell.length_c   1.000
_cell.angle_alpha   90.00
_cell.angle_beta   90.00
_cell.angle_gamma   90.00
#
_symmetry.space_group_name_H-M   'P 1'
#
loop_
_entity.id
_entity.type
_entity.pdbx_description
1 polymer ?
#
loop_
_entity_poly.entity_id
_entity_poly.type
_entity_poly.pdbx_seq_one_letter_code
_entity_poly.pdbx_strand_id
1 'polypeptide(L)' 'LKSGDPFIFGRASSEIQALIAANCPFEVVPGISSALAAPLLAGIPLTDPVLS' A
#
# COMPACT_ATOMS: atom_id res chain seq x y z
N LEU A 1 -8.76 -5.05 8.11
CA LEU A 1 -8.80 -4.48 6.73
C LEU A 1 -8.07 -3.14 6.76
N LYS A 2 -7.17 -2.89 5.81
CA LYS A 2 -6.43 -1.62 5.69
C LYS A 2 -6.80 -0.94 4.37
N SER A 3 -6.84 0.39 4.37
CA SER A 3 -7.05 1.17 3.15
C SER A 3 -5.77 1.26 2.34
N GLY A 4 -5.90 1.17 1.02
CA GLY A 4 -4.77 1.29 0.10
C GLY A 4 -3.82 0.08 0.17
N ASP A 5 -2.52 0.34 0.00
CA ASP A 5 -1.49 -0.68 0.16
C ASP A 5 -0.98 -0.72 1.61
N PRO A 6 -0.95 -1.89 2.28
CA PRO A 6 -0.50 -1.99 3.68
C PRO A 6 0.92 -1.48 3.94
N PHE A 7 1.80 -1.52 2.94
CA PHE A 7 3.20 -1.10 3.06
C PHE A 7 3.45 0.35 2.65
N ILE A 8 2.51 1.02 1.99
CA ILE A 8 2.62 2.46 1.70
C ILE A 8 2.01 3.27 2.84
N PHE A 9 2.87 3.71 3.77
CA PHE A 9 2.51 4.48 4.98
C PHE A 9 1.50 3.79 5.93
N GLY A 10 1.14 2.52 5.69
CA GLY A 10 0.16 1.76 6.47
C GLY A 10 0.69 1.12 7.76
N ARG A 11 1.98 1.28 8.07
CA ARG A 11 2.64 0.75 9.28
C ARG A 11 2.53 -0.78 9.45
N ALA A 12 2.35 -1.53 8.37
CA ALA A 12 2.17 -2.99 8.43
C ALA A 12 3.34 -3.75 9.09
N SER A 13 4.57 -3.20 9.05
CA SER A 13 5.74 -3.80 9.69
C SER A 13 5.52 -4.12 11.18
N SER A 14 5.03 -3.17 11.98
CA SER A 14 4.85 -3.39 13.43
C SER A 14 3.77 -4.45 13.73
N GLU A 15 2.74 -4.51 12.90
CA GLU A 15 1.66 -5.50 13.03
C GLU A 15 2.16 -6.91 12.68
N ILE A 16 2.95 -7.02 11.61
CA ILE A 16 3.61 -8.27 11.22
C ILE A 16 4.53 -8.76 12.33
N GLN A 17 5.35 -7.88 12.92
CA GLN A 17 6.23 -8.27 14.03
C GLN A 17 5.44 -8.81 15.24
N ALA A 18 4.29 -8.22 15.55
CA ALA A 18 3.42 -8.71 16.61
C ALA A 18 2.82 -10.10 16.30
N LEU A 19 2.41 -10.34 15.05
CA LEU A 19 1.89 -11.64 14.60
C LEU A 19 2.97 -12.72 14.64
N ILE A 20 4.19 -12.39 14.20
CA ILE A 20 5.36 -13.28 14.28
C ILE A 20 5.66 -13.63 15.74
N ALA A 21 5.72 -12.64 16.64
CA ALA A 21 5.97 -12.87 18.06
C ALA A 21 4.88 -13.74 18.73
N ALA A 22 3.65 -13.64 18.26
CA ALA A 22 2.53 -14.46 18.72
C ALA A 22 2.42 -15.83 18.02
N ASN A 23 3.34 -16.15 17.10
CA ASN A 23 3.29 -17.34 16.26
C ASN A 23 1.93 -17.49 15.52
N CYS A 24 1.35 -16.36 15.10
CA CYS A 24 0.07 -16.28 14.42
C CYS A 24 0.30 -16.32 12.90
N PRO A 25 -0.27 -17.29 12.17
CA PRO A 25 -0.14 -17.34 10.72
C PRO A 25 -0.89 -16.18 10.08
N PHE A 26 -0.26 -15.55 9.07
CA PHE A 26 -0.85 -14.43 8.35
C PHE A 26 -0.41 -14.43 6.88
N GLU A 27 -1.17 -13.70 6.08
CA GLU A 27 -0.86 -13.37 4.69
C GLU A 27 -1.02 -11.86 4.50
N VAL A 28 -0.16 -11.26 3.69
CA VAL A 28 -0.31 -9.87 3.26
C VAL A 28 -0.88 -9.87 1.86
N VAL A 29 -2.10 -9.37 1.72
CA VAL A 29 -2.73 -9.12 0.41
C VAL A 29 -2.42 -7.68 0.00
N PRO A 30 -1.74 -7.45 -1.14
CA PRO A 30 -1.41 -6.11 -1.60
C PRO A 30 -2.67 -5.34 -2.03
N GLY A 31 -2.61 -4.01 -1.96
CA GLY A 31 -3.70 -3.13 -2.36
C GLY A 31 -3.25 -2.00 -3.27
N ILE A 32 -4.20 -1.22 -3.80
CA ILE A 32 -3.89 -0.03 -4.60
C ILE A 32 -3.81 1.18 -3.69
N SER A 33 -2.60 1.70 -3.48
CA SER A 33 -2.40 2.91 -2.67
C SER A 33 -3.04 4.14 -3.30
N SER A 34 -3.47 5.10 -2.47
CA SER A 34 -3.91 6.42 -2.91
C SER A 34 -2.83 7.15 -3.71
N ALA A 35 -1.54 6.86 -3.45
CA ALA A 35 -0.43 7.37 -4.24
C ALA A 35 -0.51 6.98 -5.73
N LEU A 36 -1.20 5.89 -6.07
CA LEU A 36 -1.46 5.45 -7.44
C LEU A 36 -2.86 5.84 -7.90
N ALA A 37 -3.88 5.61 -7.06
CA ALA A 37 -5.27 5.80 -7.43
C ALA A 37 -5.64 7.28 -7.63
N ALA A 38 -5.17 8.19 -6.76
CA ALA A 38 -5.50 9.60 -6.85
C ALA A 38 -5.00 10.27 -8.15
N PRO A 39 -3.72 10.14 -8.54
CA PRO A 39 -3.24 10.72 -9.79
C PRO A 39 -3.95 10.13 -11.01
N LEU A 40 -4.21 8.81 -11.03
CA LEU A 40 -5.01 8.16 -12.08
C LEU A 40 -6.40 8.81 -12.22
N LEU A 41 -7.12 8.95 -11.11
CA LEU A 41 -8.46 9.54 -11.10
C LEU A 41 -8.46 11.04 -11.45
N ALA A 42 -7.34 11.72 -11.24
CA ALA A 42 -7.13 13.11 -11.64
C ALA A 42 -6.64 13.27 -13.10
N GLY A 43 -6.40 12.17 -13.83
CA GLY A 43 -5.81 12.22 -15.17
C GLY A 43 -4.35 12.68 -15.19
N ILE A 44 -3.64 12.55 -14.07
CA ILE A 44 -2.24 12.94 -13.91
C ILE A 44 -1.39 11.66 -13.95
N PRO A 45 -0.56 11.44 -14.97
CA PRO A 45 0.35 10.29 -14.95
C PRO A 45 1.45 10.50 -13.90
N LEU A 46 1.82 9.43 -13.20
CA LEU A 46 2.94 9.48 -12.24
C LEU A 46 4.30 9.61 -12.93
N THR A 47 4.40 9.04 -14.13
CA THR A 47 5.56 9.13 -15.00
C THR A 47 5.04 9.19 -16.43
N ASP A 48 5.47 10.17 -17.21
CA ASP A 48 5.15 10.22 -18.63
C ASP A 48 6.25 10.97 -19.38
N PRO A 49 6.83 10.42 -20.45
CA PRO A 49 7.92 11.09 -21.17
C PRO A 49 7.50 12.39 -21.90
N VAL A 50 6.20 12.68 -21.99
CA VAL A 50 5.62 13.81 -22.72
C VAL A 50 4.77 14.72 -21.81
N LEU A 51 4.10 14.16 -20.80
CA LEU A 51 3.11 14.85 -19.96
C LEU A 51 3.58 15.21 -18.54
N SER A 52 4.74 14.72 -18.07
CA SER A 52 5.26 15.03 -16.73
C SER A 52 6.15 16.27 -16.70
#